data_AF-A0A962ZVU5-F1
#
_entry.id   AF-A0A962ZVU5-F1
#
_cell.length_a   1.000
_cell.length_b   1.000
_cell.length_c   1.000
_cell.angle_alpha   90.00
_cell.angle_beta   90.00
_cell.angle_gamma   90.00
#
_symmetry.space_group_name_H-M   'P 1'
#
loop_
_entity.id
_entity.type
_entity.pdbx_description
1 polymer ?
#
loop_
_entity_poly.entity_id
_entity_poly.type
_entity_poly.pdbx_seq_one_letter_code
_entity_poly.pdbx_strand_id
1 'polypeptide(L)'
;FGAGDPLTVESKFSGNSLTDFQYNMRSIRNLYCGRESIGTESAVNACAASGNAGLAALVSDADSDLHGRLLAAIDTAVGAIADIPGPYYQAVVAAQDDPVLARTIQDAIDAVLALMGLMQGEVLPLLDEVDFSY
;
A
#
# COMPACT_ATOMS: atom_id res chain seq x y z
N PHE A 1 -2.86 10.94 -17.55
CA PHE A 1 -1.62 11.50 -16.98
C PHE A 1 -1.51 12.97 -17.28
N GLY A 2 -1.56 13.82 -16.25
CA GLY A 2 -0.75 15.03 -16.30
C GLY A 2 0.69 14.58 -16.12
N ALA A 3 1.59 14.95 -17.01
CA ALA A 3 3.00 14.55 -16.93
C ALA A 3 3.56 15.01 -15.56
N GLY A 4 3.75 14.07 -14.63
CA GLY A 4 4.47 14.34 -13.40
C GLY A 4 5.87 14.80 -13.77
N ASP A 5 6.37 15.86 -13.14
CA ASP A 5 7.71 16.35 -13.41
C ASP A 5 8.72 15.28 -12.95
N PRO A 6 9.51 14.69 -13.88
CA PRO A 6 10.51 13.69 -13.51
C PRO A 6 11.57 14.24 -12.54
N LEU A 7 11.67 15.56 -12.39
CA LEU A 7 12.56 16.21 -11.43
C LEU A 7 12.04 16.16 -9.98
N THR A 8 10.77 15.88 -9.74
CA THR A 8 10.19 15.79 -8.38
C THR A 8 10.15 14.36 -7.83
N VAL A 9 10.71 13.38 -8.53
CA VAL A 9 10.78 11.99 -8.07
C VAL A 9 11.69 11.88 -6.84
N GLU A 10 11.13 11.50 -5.69
CA GLU A 10 11.90 11.19 -4.48
C GLU A 10 12.85 10.00 -4.70
N SER A 11 14.01 10.01 -4.04
CA SER A 11 15.07 8.99 -4.17
C SER A 11 15.64 8.78 -5.59
N LYS A 12 15.45 9.72 -6.54
CA LYS A 12 15.88 9.54 -7.95
C LYS A 12 17.37 9.24 -8.15
N PHE A 13 18.24 9.75 -7.27
CA PHE A 13 19.69 9.57 -7.38
C PHE A 13 20.19 8.23 -6.82
N SER A 14 19.41 7.56 -5.96
CA SER A 14 19.71 6.21 -5.46
C SER A 14 19.02 5.11 -6.29
N GLY A 15 18.07 5.47 -7.15
CA GLY A 15 17.31 4.52 -7.98
C GLY A 15 16.36 3.60 -7.19
N ASN A 16 16.16 3.87 -5.89
CA ASN A 16 15.47 2.97 -4.97
C ASN A 16 13.98 3.32 -4.73
N SER A 17 13.41 4.29 -5.45
CA SER A 17 12.05 4.80 -5.19
C SER A 17 10.98 3.71 -5.18
N LEU A 18 11.04 2.73 -6.10
CA LEU A 18 10.07 1.63 -6.15
C LEU A 18 10.14 0.74 -4.92
N THR A 19 11.35 0.43 -4.48
CA THR A 19 11.59 -0.33 -3.26
C THR A 19 11.08 0.43 -2.04
N ASP A 20 11.34 1.74 -1.97
CA ASP A 20 10.87 2.61 -0.89
C ASP A 20 9.34 2.64 -0.85
N PHE A 21 8.67 2.79 -2.00
CA PHE A 21 7.20 2.76 -2.10
C PHE A 21 6.62 1.41 -1.67
N GLN A 22 7.23 0.29 -2.08
CA GLN A 22 6.81 -1.04 -1.61
C GLN A 22 6.98 -1.20 -0.10
N TYR A 23 8.06 -0.68 0.48
CA TYR A 23 8.27 -0.72 1.92
C TYR A 23 7.28 0.15 2.68
N ASN A 24 6.88 1.30 2.14
CA ASN A 24 5.81 2.11 2.72
C ASN A 24 4.49 1.31 2.81
N MET A 25 4.12 0.58 1.75
CA MET A 25 2.90 -0.26 1.77
C MET A 25 3.02 -1.43 2.76
N ARG A 26 4.20 -2.05 2.86
CA ARG A 26 4.46 -3.10 3.86
C ARG A 26 4.43 -2.55 5.29
N SER A 27 4.86 -1.31 5.50
CA SER A 27 4.77 -0.62 6.79
C SER A 27 3.31 -0.47 7.23
N ILE A 28 2.41 -0.10 6.31
CA ILE A 28 0.95 -0.04 6.58
C ILE A 28 0.43 -1.40 7.02
N ARG A 29 0.79 -2.50 6.32
CA ARG A 29 0.42 -3.86 6.73
C ARG A 29 0.88 -4.18 8.14
N ASN A 30 2.13 -3.87 8.45
CA ASN A 30 2.72 -4.17 9.74
C ASN A 30 2.01 -3.44 10.88
N LEU A 31 1.67 -2.16 10.68
CA LEU A 31 0.87 -1.39 11.63
C LEU A 31 -0.52 -2.01 11.79
N TYR A 32 -1.20 -2.29 10.68
CA TYR A 32 -2.54 -2.87 10.69
C TYR A 32 -2.59 -4.22 11.43
N CYS A 33 -1.66 -5.11 11.11
CA CYS A 33 -1.53 -6.43 11.70
C CYS A 33 -0.87 -6.44 13.09
N GLY A 34 -0.48 -5.30 13.65
CA GLY A 34 0.20 -5.24 14.96
C GLY A 34 1.50 -6.05 15.02
N ARG A 35 2.30 -6.07 13.93
CA ARG A 35 3.55 -6.84 13.83
C ARG A 35 4.76 -5.93 13.62
N GLU A 36 5.82 -6.15 14.41
CA GLU A 36 7.12 -5.50 14.25
C GLU A 36 8.10 -6.32 13.39
N SER A 37 7.72 -6.75 12.17
CA SER A 37 8.70 -7.37 11.27
C SER A 37 9.07 -6.42 10.14
N ILE A 38 10.18 -5.70 10.32
CA ILE A 38 10.88 -4.99 9.25
C ILE A 38 11.82 -6.00 8.61
N GLY A 39 11.40 -6.65 7.51
CA GLY A 39 12.21 -7.67 6.82
C GLY A 39 11.57 -8.23 5.55
N THR A 40 12.32 -9.08 4.82
CA THR A 40 11.91 -9.76 3.58
C THR A 40 10.96 -10.94 3.78
N GLU A 41 10.42 -11.13 4.99
CA GLU A 41 9.46 -12.20 5.23
C GLU A 41 8.20 -11.94 4.42
N SER A 42 7.73 -13.01 3.75
CA SER A 42 6.52 -12.98 2.94
C SER A 42 5.36 -12.42 3.76
N ALA A 43 4.94 -11.21 3.42
CA ALA A 43 3.89 -10.47 4.09
C ALA A 43 2.51 -11.13 3.96
N VAL A 44 2.41 -12.23 3.21
CA VAL A 44 1.17 -12.92 2.82
C VAL A 44 0.40 -13.46 4.05
N ASN A 45 1.07 -13.61 5.21
CA ASN A 45 0.42 -14.06 6.47
C ASN A 45 0.73 -13.15 7.69
N ALA A 46 1.04 -11.87 7.47
CA ALA A 46 1.51 -10.97 8.55
C ALA A 46 0.54 -10.89 9.76
N CYS A 47 -0.77 -10.83 9.50
CA CYS A 47 -1.80 -10.78 10.54
C CYS A 47 -1.99 -12.12 11.27
N ALA A 48 -1.98 -13.25 10.54
CA ALA A 48 -2.04 -14.56 11.19
C ALA A 48 -0.84 -14.81 12.13
N ALA A 49 0.35 -14.33 11.76
CA ALA A 49 1.56 -14.46 12.55
C ALA A 49 1.56 -13.63 13.85
N SER A 50 0.80 -12.54 13.91
CA SER A 50 0.59 -11.74 15.13
C SER A 50 -0.65 -12.17 15.93
N GLY A 51 -1.35 -13.23 15.51
CA GLY A 51 -2.63 -13.62 16.10
C GLY A 51 -3.74 -12.59 15.86
N ASN A 52 -3.66 -11.85 14.75
CA ASN A 52 -4.50 -10.69 14.42
C ASN A 52 -4.43 -9.56 15.44
N ALA A 53 -3.31 -9.39 16.17
CA ALA A 53 -3.15 -8.26 17.08
C ALA A 53 -3.29 -6.89 16.37
N GLY A 54 -3.53 -5.82 17.12
CA GLY A 54 -3.65 -4.46 16.60
C GLY A 54 -5.00 -4.15 15.95
N LEU A 55 -5.00 -3.26 14.94
CA LEU A 55 -6.23 -2.84 14.25
C LEU A 55 -6.90 -4.00 13.50
N ALA A 56 -6.12 -5.01 13.08
CA ALA A 56 -6.65 -6.19 12.41
C ALA A 56 -7.66 -6.98 13.23
N ALA A 57 -7.49 -7.09 14.56
CA ALA A 57 -8.47 -7.73 15.43
C ALA A 57 -9.78 -6.94 15.45
N LEU A 58 -9.70 -5.63 15.68
CA LEU A 58 -10.87 -4.76 15.75
C LEU A 58 -11.67 -4.78 14.44
N VAL A 59 -10.98 -4.63 13.31
CA VAL A 59 -11.63 -4.63 12.00
C VAL A 59 -12.18 -6.01 11.66
N SER A 60 -11.47 -7.11 11.94
CA SER A 60 -11.95 -8.46 11.63
C SER A 60 -13.16 -8.87 12.48
N ASP A 61 -13.21 -8.45 13.75
CA ASP A 61 -14.33 -8.69 14.65
C ASP A 61 -15.58 -7.88 14.23
N ALA A 62 -15.40 -6.62 13.84
CA ALA A 62 -16.49 -5.77 13.38
C ALA A 62 -16.96 -6.13 11.95
N ASP A 63 -16.02 -6.35 11.03
CA ASP A 63 -16.26 -6.64 9.62
C ASP A 63 -15.11 -7.47 9.00
N SER A 64 -15.28 -8.79 9.02
CA SER A 64 -14.33 -9.73 8.42
C SER A 64 -14.16 -9.60 6.90
N ASP A 65 -15.16 -9.07 6.18
CA ASP A 65 -15.04 -8.81 4.73
C ASP A 65 -14.16 -7.60 4.48
N LEU A 66 -14.36 -6.51 5.24
CA LEU A 66 -13.49 -5.35 5.22
C LEU A 66 -12.03 -5.71 5.57
N HIS A 67 -11.82 -6.58 6.57
CA HIS A 67 -10.49 -7.11 6.88
C HIS A 67 -9.83 -7.77 5.65
N GLY A 68 -10.56 -8.66 4.97
CA GLY A 68 -10.09 -9.32 3.75
C GLY A 68 -9.80 -8.32 2.63
N ARG A 69 -10.69 -7.36 2.39
CA ARG A 69 -10.54 -6.30 1.38
C ARG A 69 -9.34 -5.42 1.66
N LEU A 70 -9.07 -5.07 2.92
CA LEU A 70 -7.91 -4.25 3.27
C LEU A 70 -6.59 -4.99 3.02
N LEU A 71 -6.49 -6.26 3.41
CA LEU A 71 -5.31 -7.06 3.13
C LEU A 71 -5.05 -7.21 1.62
N ALA A 72 -6.11 -7.48 0.85
CA ALA A 72 -6.04 -7.59 -0.60
C ALA A 72 -5.65 -6.26 -1.26
N ALA A 73 -6.17 -5.12 -0.78
CA ALA A 73 -5.80 -3.81 -1.29
C ALA A 73 -4.32 -3.48 -1.05
N ILE A 74 -3.77 -3.86 0.11
CA ILE A 74 -2.34 -3.73 0.38
C ILE A 74 -1.51 -4.57 -0.58
N ASP A 75 -1.85 -5.86 -0.77
CA ASP A 75 -1.13 -6.72 -1.72
C ASP A 75 -1.22 -6.20 -3.15
N THR A 76 -2.39 -5.70 -3.54
CA THR A 76 -2.60 -5.10 -4.87
C THR A 76 -1.73 -3.86 -5.07
N ALA A 77 -1.63 -2.98 -4.07
CA ALA A 77 -0.76 -1.80 -4.14
C ALA A 77 0.72 -2.20 -4.22
N VAL A 78 1.18 -3.17 -3.40
CA VAL A 78 2.56 -3.68 -3.47
C VAL A 78 2.87 -4.28 -4.84
N GLY A 79 1.95 -5.10 -5.37
CA GLY A 79 2.09 -5.74 -6.68
C GLY A 79 2.15 -4.72 -7.81
N ALA A 80 1.20 -3.78 -7.85
CA ALA A 80 1.15 -2.76 -8.89
C ALA A 80 2.39 -1.85 -8.89
N ILE A 81 2.96 -1.53 -7.71
CA ILE A 81 4.24 -0.81 -7.64
C ILE A 81 5.40 -1.67 -8.17
N ALA A 82 5.40 -2.97 -7.89
CA ALA A 82 6.44 -3.90 -8.35
C ALA A 82 6.40 -4.13 -9.87
N ASP A 83 5.23 -3.95 -10.50
CA ASP A 83 5.06 -4.06 -11.95
C ASP A 83 5.64 -2.87 -12.73
N ILE A 84 5.93 -1.74 -12.06
CA ILE A 84 6.58 -0.60 -12.71
C ILE A 84 8.04 -0.96 -12.99
N PRO A 85 8.52 -0.88 -14.25
CA PRO A 85 9.92 -1.13 -14.55
C PRO A 85 10.82 -0.11 -13.85
N GLY A 86 11.87 -0.59 -13.18
CA GLY A 86 12.85 0.26 -12.52
C GLY A 86 13.93 0.78 -13.46
N PRO A 87 14.58 1.91 -13.14
CA PRO A 87 14.29 2.85 -12.04
C PRO A 87 13.05 3.72 -12.31
N TYR A 88 12.31 4.09 -11.26
CA TYR A 88 11.03 4.83 -11.41
C TYR A 88 11.13 6.10 -12.25
N TYR A 89 12.20 6.89 -12.10
CA TYR A 89 12.36 8.11 -12.89
C TYR A 89 12.45 7.83 -14.40
N GLN A 90 13.07 6.70 -14.80
CA GLN A 90 13.14 6.30 -16.20
C GLN A 90 11.76 5.87 -16.70
N ALA A 91 11.00 5.17 -15.86
CA ALA A 91 9.63 4.79 -16.19
C ALA A 91 8.73 6.01 -16.42
N VAL A 92 8.85 7.06 -15.58
CA VAL A 92 8.08 8.30 -15.74
C VAL A 92 8.41 9.02 -17.04
N VAL A 93 9.69 9.07 -17.43
CA VAL A 93 10.11 9.67 -18.71
C VAL A 93 9.60 8.83 -19.88
N ALA A 94 9.79 7.51 -19.85
CA ALA A 94 9.36 6.61 -20.92
C ALA A 94 7.83 6.59 -21.10
N ALA A 95 7.06 6.73 -20.02
CA ALA A 95 5.60 6.79 -20.04
C ALA A 95 5.04 7.98 -20.82
N GLN A 96 5.86 8.99 -21.15
CA GLN A 96 5.42 10.11 -21.99
C GLN A 96 5.09 9.66 -23.42
N ASP A 97 5.84 8.66 -23.92
CA ASP A 97 5.69 8.11 -25.27
C ASP A 97 5.14 6.66 -25.26
N ASP A 98 5.05 6.02 -24.10
CA ASP A 98 4.53 4.66 -23.92
C ASP A 98 3.20 4.67 -23.12
N PRO A 99 2.03 4.55 -23.78
CA PRO A 99 0.73 4.55 -23.12
C PRO A 99 0.49 3.30 -22.26
N VAL A 100 1.15 2.18 -22.54
CA VAL A 100 1.04 0.96 -21.72
C VAL A 100 1.76 1.19 -20.41
N LEU A 101 2.99 1.71 -20.46
CA LEU A 101 3.75 2.05 -19.27
C LEU A 101 3.09 3.16 -18.46
N ALA A 102 2.51 4.16 -19.12
CA ALA A 102 1.67 5.14 -18.44
C ALA A 102 0.55 4.42 -17.66
N ARG A 103 -0.21 3.53 -18.31
CA ARG A 103 -1.27 2.79 -17.62
C ARG A 103 -0.75 1.99 -16.42
N THR A 104 0.39 1.31 -16.54
CA THR A 104 1.02 0.59 -15.41
C THR A 104 1.29 1.52 -14.22
N ILE A 105 1.82 2.73 -14.45
CA ILE A 105 2.03 3.71 -13.37
C ILE A 105 0.69 4.17 -12.78
N GLN A 106 -0.36 4.32 -13.60
CA GLN A 106 -1.69 4.72 -13.10
C GLN A 106 -2.33 3.61 -12.28
N ASP A 107 -2.17 2.35 -12.67
CA ASP A 107 -2.67 1.20 -11.91
C ASP A 107 -2.07 1.17 -10.50
N ALA A 108 -0.77 1.49 -10.37
CA ALA A 108 -0.14 1.62 -9.06
C ALA A 108 -0.71 2.80 -8.23
N ILE A 109 -0.95 3.96 -8.86
CA ILE A 109 -1.58 5.11 -8.20
C ILE A 109 -3.00 4.75 -7.75
N ASP A 110 -3.79 4.16 -8.64
CA ASP A 110 -5.19 3.78 -8.40
C ASP A 110 -5.28 2.76 -7.25
N ALA A 111 -4.36 1.78 -7.20
CA ALA A 111 -4.29 0.80 -6.12
C ALA A 111 -3.96 1.43 -4.75
N VAL A 112 -3.01 2.37 -4.71
CA VAL A 112 -2.68 3.12 -3.47
C VAL A 112 -3.85 4.00 -3.02
N LEU A 113 -4.53 4.67 -3.96
CA LEU A 113 -5.71 5.49 -3.65
C LEU A 113 -6.89 4.63 -3.18
N ALA A 114 -7.07 3.43 -3.74
CA ALA A 114 -8.09 2.49 -3.28
C ALA A 114 -7.83 2.03 -1.85
N LEU A 115 -6.57 1.70 -1.51
CA LEU A 115 -6.18 1.39 -0.13
C LEU A 115 -6.47 2.58 0.82
N MET A 116 -6.09 3.80 0.43
CA MET A 116 -6.39 5.00 1.20
C MET A 116 -7.90 5.20 1.40
N GLY A 117 -8.69 4.97 0.35
CA GLY A 117 -10.15 5.05 0.38
C GLY A 117 -10.78 4.08 1.36
N LEU A 118 -10.33 2.81 1.39
CA LEU A 118 -10.78 1.82 2.38
C LEU A 118 -10.44 2.26 3.82
N MET A 119 -9.21 2.73 4.04
CA MET A 119 -8.79 3.17 5.38
C MET A 119 -9.61 4.36 5.88
N GLN A 120 -9.83 5.38 5.04
CA GLN A 120 -10.54 6.60 5.44
C GLN A 120 -12.06 6.42 5.47
N GLY A 121 -12.62 5.66 4.52
CA GLY A 121 -14.05 5.54 4.33
C GLY A 121 -14.71 4.44 5.15
N GLU A 122 -13.97 3.39 5.51
CA GLU A 122 -14.54 2.20 6.16
C GLU A 122 -13.81 1.84 7.47
N VAL A 123 -12.47 1.89 7.51
CA VAL A 123 -11.73 1.55 8.74
C VAL A 123 -11.83 2.65 9.80
N LEU A 124 -11.60 3.91 9.43
CA LEU A 124 -11.59 5.02 10.39
C LEU A 124 -12.95 5.18 11.12
N PRO A 125 -14.10 5.14 10.43
CA PRO A 125 -15.40 5.21 11.12
C PRO A 125 -15.62 4.09 12.14
N LEU A 126 -15.12 2.88 11.89
CA LEU A 126 -15.19 1.79 12.87
C LEU A 126 -14.44 2.11 14.16
N LEU A 127 -13.36 2.89 14.09
CA LEU A 127 -12.60 3.29 15.29
C LEU A 127 -13.31 4.39 16.08
N ASP A 128 -14.09 5.24 15.43
CA ASP A 128 -14.88 6.28 16.09
C ASP A 128 -16.09 5.69 16.85
N GLU A 129 -16.55 4.49 16.46
CA GLU A 129 -17.62 3.77 17.15
C GLU A 129 -17.14 2.96 18.36
N VAL A 130 -15.83 2.73 18.50
CA VAL A 130 -15.26 1.98 19.62
C VAL A 130 -15.07 2.90 20.83
N ASP A 131 -15.78 2.62 21.92
CA ASP A 131 -15.57 3.31 23.19
C ASP A 131 -14.29 2.81 23.88
N PHE A 132 -13.26 3.66 23.90
CA PHE A 132 -11.98 3.41 24.54
C PHE A 132 -11.91 3.91 26.00
N SER A 133 -13.03 4.34 26.60
CA SER A 133 -13.03 4.76 27.99
C SER A 133 -12.94 3.55 28.94
N TYR A 134 -11.75 3.39 29.54
CA TYR A 134 -11.44 2.44 30.62
C TYR A 134 -11.43 3.12 31.98
#